data_AF-A0A8T5GN47-F1
#
_entry.id   AF-A0A8T5GN47-F1
#
_cell.length_a   1.000
_cell.length_b   1.000
_cell.length_c   1.000
_cell.angle_alpha   90.00
_cell.angle_beta   90.00
_cell.angle_gamma   90.00
#
_symmetry.space_group_name_H-M   'P 1'
#
loop_
_entity.id
_entity.type
_entity.pdbx_description
1 polymer ?
#
loop_
_entity_poly.entity_id
_entity_poly.type
_entity_poly.pdbx_seq_one_letter_code
_entity_poly.pdbx_strand_id
1 'polypeptide(L)'
;MKKIIFVILSLLVVVMFLAGCTEKQLTEEEQQTLESELEKLSPEELNAVIEEGESEESKALAGQAYKKFTYKSFKYKPKTVLKTAYRVKAKKIEPLFRFKEYSSNTDAQQLIYTLKPPLSLSLVERYENVIFPDFSREEFCPFATAAELMASCPSIEEVKQIRKDFNIMFESELEENRFMELEECTNGGDESSIMLSVYNTFRLMKCIPFDINLTWSPEYDNLYNWTKSRNLEQINYFWAGENEFSHGSGGSVFMKANQLNHSIYRHAVDPEAPVGLIHSVTTLMHEVRHAEANIFHNCDINIGSQSMDTNLEYGGAWAVHYQLWSLLVDHTGTFFSDYEKEKMAESAAQLYRFRFCDYQE
;
A
#
# COMPACT_ATOMS: atom_id res chain seq x y z
N MET A 1 40.46 15.81 4.66
CA MET A 1 39.09 15.70 5.20
C MET A 1 39.02 15.89 6.72
N LYS A 2 39.75 15.14 7.57
CA LYS A 2 39.77 15.35 9.04
C LYS A 2 40.05 16.80 9.51
N LYS A 3 40.84 17.57 8.76
CA LYS A 3 41.14 18.97 9.06
C LYS A 3 39.97 19.94 8.81
N ILE A 4 39.07 19.63 7.89
CA ILE A 4 37.89 20.47 7.58
C ILE A 4 36.83 20.27 8.66
N ILE A 5 36.59 19.03 9.07
CA ILE A 5 35.67 18.66 10.17
C ILE A 5 36.10 19.36 11.47
N PHE A 6 37.41 19.37 11.79
CA PHE A 6 37.92 20.05 12.98
C PHE A 6 37.75 21.57 12.96
N VAL A 7 37.83 22.20 11.77
CA VAL A 7 37.63 23.65 11.62
C VAL A 7 36.15 24.01 11.79
N ILE A 8 35.24 23.18 11.27
CA ILE A 8 33.79 23.40 11.41
C ILE A 8 33.34 23.20 12.86
N LEU A 9 33.80 22.14 13.53
CA LEU A 9 33.55 21.91 14.96
C LEU A 9 34.15 23.01 15.84
N SER A 10 35.38 23.45 15.55
CA SER A 10 36.00 24.58 16.24
C SER A 10 35.21 25.88 16.08
N LEU A 11 34.64 26.14 14.89
CA LEU A 11 33.82 27.33 14.67
C LEU A 11 32.49 27.25 15.42
N LEU A 12 31.86 26.07 15.44
CA LEU A 12 30.62 25.81 16.16
C LEU A 12 30.79 26.02 17.67
N VAL A 13 31.88 25.51 18.25
CA VAL A 13 32.16 25.67 19.69
C VAL A 13 32.41 27.14 20.05
N VAL A 14 33.11 27.90 19.22
CA VAL A 14 33.36 29.34 19.49
C VAL A 14 32.08 30.17 19.39
N VAL A 15 31.17 29.85 18.47
CA VAL A 15 29.86 30.50 18.35
C VAL A 15 28.94 30.15 19.54
N MET A 16 29.03 28.93 20.07
CA MET A 16 28.26 28.51 21.24
C MET A 16 28.72 29.17 22.55
N PHE A 17 30.02 29.47 22.70
CA PHE A 17 30.56 30.05 23.94
C PHE A 17 30.51 31.58 24.02
N LEU A 18 30.39 32.30 22.89
CA LEU A 18 30.38 33.77 22.88
C LEU A 18 28.98 34.41 23.00
N ALA A 19 27.90 33.63 22.96
CA ALA A 19 26.54 34.15 23.02
C ALA A 19 25.81 33.64 24.28
N GLY A 20 25.92 34.40 25.37
CA GLY A 20 25.09 34.22 26.56
C GLY A 20 23.61 34.43 26.23
N CYS A 21 22.85 33.33 26.23
CA CYS A 21 21.41 33.21 26.48
C CYS A 21 20.42 34.12 25.72
N THR A 22 20.61 34.32 24.41
CA THR A 22 19.47 34.50 23.50
C THR A 22 19.70 33.69 22.23
N GLU A 23 18.70 32.88 21.88
CA GLU A 23 18.70 32.06 20.67
C GLU A 23 18.76 33.02 19.46
N LYS A 24 19.95 33.21 18.88
CA LYS A 24 20.14 34.06 17.71
C LYS A 24 19.35 33.43 16.56
N GLN A 25 18.29 34.09 16.11
CA GLN A 25 17.65 33.73 14.86
C GLN A 25 18.67 33.96 13.74
N LEU A 26 18.95 32.90 12.97
CA LEU A 26 19.77 33.02 11.78
C LEU A 26 19.04 33.93 10.79
N THR A 27 19.79 34.79 10.09
CA THR A 27 19.25 35.47 8.92
C THR A 27 18.95 34.43 7.82
N GLU A 28 18.12 34.80 6.84
CA GLU A 28 17.79 33.92 5.72
C GLU A 28 19.05 33.45 4.96
N GLU A 29 20.02 34.35 4.80
CA GLU A 29 21.32 34.07 4.17
C GLU A 29 22.17 33.07 5.01
N GLU A 30 22.21 33.24 6.33
CA GLU A 30 22.88 32.30 7.24
C GLU A 30 22.20 30.92 7.21
N GLN A 31 20.87 30.86 7.11
CA GLN A 31 20.12 29.62 7.03
C GLN A 31 20.33 28.88 5.70
N GLN A 32 20.34 29.60 4.57
CA GLN A 32 20.64 29.02 3.26
C GLN A 32 22.08 28.51 3.18
N THR A 33 23.03 29.24 3.76
CA THR A 33 24.44 28.82 3.84
C THR A 33 24.56 27.52 4.63
N LEU A 34 23.95 27.44 5.81
CA LEU A 34 23.94 26.25 6.65
C LEU A 34 23.32 25.04 5.94
N GLU A 35 22.21 25.25 5.24
CA GLU A 35 21.56 24.19 4.45
C GLU A 35 22.47 23.68 3.33
N SER A 36 23.13 24.58 2.60
CA SER A 36 24.05 24.22 1.52
C SER A 36 25.30 23.45 2.00
N GLU A 37 25.80 23.75 3.20
CA GLU A 37 26.93 23.02 3.79
C GLU A 37 26.50 21.61 4.25
N LEU A 38 25.32 21.48 4.85
CA LEU A 38 24.75 20.18 5.24
C LEU A 38 24.40 19.32 4.02
N GLU A 39 24.00 19.93 2.90
CA GLU A 39 23.73 19.23 1.64
C GLU A 39 25.00 18.59 1.05
N LYS A 40 26.19 19.10 1.35
CA LYS A 40 27.47 18.51 0.88
C LYS A 40 27.92 17.28 1.67
N LEU A 41 27.35 17.02 2.85
CA LEU A 41 27.71 15.89 3.70
C LEU A 41 27.22 14.55 3.12
N SER A 42 27.98 13.47 3.32
CA SER A 42 27.48 12.11 3.08
C SER A 42 26.32 11.75 4.04
N PRO A 43 25.49 10.75 3.72
CA PRO A 43 24.43 10.29 4.62
C PRO A 43 24.94 9.91 6.01
N GLU A 44 26.12 9.28 6.08
CA GLU A 44 26.76 8.86 7.33
C GLU A 44 27.22 10.06 8.16
N GLU A 45 27.84 11.06 7.52
CA GLU A 45 28.26 12.30 8.20
C GLU A 45 27.06 13.13 8.67
N LEU A 46 26.00 13.20 7.87
CA LEU A 46 24.77 13.91 8.24
C LEU A 46 24.07 13.22 9.43
N ASN A 47 24.09 11.90 9.50
CA ASN A 47 23.59 11.15 10.65
C ASN A 47 24.42 11.38 11.91
N ALA A 48 25.76 11.44 11.78
CA ALA A 48 26.64 11.75 12.91
C ALA A 48 26.36 13.15 13.48
N VAL A 49 26.11 14.16 12.63
CA VAL A 49 25.72 15.52 13.07
C VAL A 49 24.38 15.51 13.83
N ILE A 50 23.42 14.70 13.40
CA ILE A 50 22.13 14.54 14.07
C ILE A 50 22.32 13.84 15.41
N GLU A 51 23.05 12.73 15.44
CA GLU A 51 23.29 11.94 16.65
C GLU A 51 24.07 12.75 17.70
N GLU A 52 25.11 13.48 17.29
CA GLU A 52 25.85 14.39 18.17
C GLU A 52 24.91 15.47 18.73
N GLY A 53 24.09 16.10 17.88
CA GLY A 53 23.11 17.10 18.28
C GLY A 53 21.98 16.57 19.20
N GLU A 54 21.64 15.29 19.11
CA GLU A 54 20.71 14.61 20.02
C GLU A 54 21.40 14.17 21.33
N SER A 55 22.68 13.79 21.27
CA SER A 55 23.45 13.24 22.41
C SER A 55 23.96 14.31 23.38
N GLU A 56 24.36 15.49 22.89
CA GLU A 56 24.77 16.62 23.74
C GLU A 56 23.60 17.15 24.59
N GLU A 57 22.35 16.86 24.21
CA GLU A 57 21.13 17.27 24.92
C GLU A 57 20.43 16.11 25.65
N SER A 58 21.16 15.07 26.09
CA SER A 58 20.64 13.84 26.72
C SER A 58 19.89 14.02 28.07
N LYS A 59 18.78 14.77 28.04
CA LYS A 59 17.46 14.27 28.43
C LYS A 59 16.45 14.24 27.28
N ALA A 60 16.82 14.56 26.04
CA ALA A 60 16.01 14.28 24.87
C ALA A 60 16.26 12.83 24.43
N LEU A 61 15.24 11.98 24.53
CA LEU A 61 15.26 10.64 23.94
C LEU A 61 15.39 10.79 22.42
N ALA A 62 16.41 10.16 21.82
CA ALA A 62 16.63 10.12 20.38
C ALA A 62 15.31 9.85 19.63
N GLY A 63 14.98 10.67 18.63
CA GLY A 63 13.77 10.52 17.82
C GLY A 63 12.49 11.24 18.29
N GLN A 64 12.54 12.10 19.31
CA GLN A 64 11.34 12.83 19.80
C GLN A 64 11.12 14.22 19.21
N ALA A 65 12.04 14.77 18.41
CA ALA A 65 11.97 16.15 17.93
C ALA A 65 10.79 16.47 16.98
N TYR A 66 10.04 15.46 16.49
CA TYR A 66 8.93 15.65 15.54
C TYR A 66 7.60 14.97 15.93
N LYS A 67 7.48 14.39 17.13
CA LYS A 67 6.19 13.80 17.59
C LYS A 67 5.24 14.90 18.07
N LYS A 68 4.26 15.25 17.24
CA LYS A 68 3.12 16.11 17.60
C LYS A 68 2.15 15.31 18.49
N PHE A 69 2.45 15.19 19.79
CA PHE A 69 1.51 14.62 20.76
C PHE A 69 0.87 15.71 21.64
N THR A 70 -0.45 15.75 21.58
CA THR A 70 -1.32 16.46 22.52
C THR A 70 -1.44 15.66 23.81
N TYR A 71 -0.68 16.03 24.85
CA TYR A 71 -1.14 16.15 26.25
C TYR A 71 -0.01 16.76 27.11
N LYS A 72 -0.30 17.91 27.75
CA LYS A 72 0.44 18.63 28.81
C LYS A 72 1.99 18.58 28.83
N SER A 73 2.55 19.55 28.11
CA SER A 73 3.72 20.40 28.44
C SER A 73 5.09 19.78 28.79
N PHE A 74 5.87 19.46 27.76
CA PHE A 74 7.27 19.90 27.64
C PHE A 74 7.46 20.42 26.20
N LYS A 75 7.62 21.75 26.03
CA LYS A 75 7.91 22.34 24.71
C LYS A 75 9.40 22.25 24.44
N TYR A 76 9.83 21.15 23.84
CA TYR A 76 11.17 21.04 23.27
C TYR A 76 11.26 21.95 22.03
N LYS A 77 12.29 22.81 21.98
CA LYS A 77 12.61 23.65 20.82
C LYS A 77 13.98 23.23 20.30
N PRO A 78 14.07 22.43 19.24
CA PRO A 78 15.37 22.02 18.71
C PRO A 78 16.13 23.24 18.17
N LYS A 79 17.44 23.30 18.43
CA LYS A 79 18.32 24.33 17.86
C LYS A 79 18.24 24.33 16.33
N THR A 80 18.44 25.51 15.73
CA THR A 80 18.33 25.74 14.27
C THR A 80 19.18 24.77 13.43
N VAL A 81 20.36 24.37 13.93
CA VAL A 81 21.26 23.42 13.24
C VAL A 81 20.64 22.04 13.14
N LEU A 82 20.13 21.49 14.25
CA LEU A 82 19.49 20.18 14.26
C LEU A 82 18.25 20.17 13.36
N LYS A 83 17.43 21.22 13.42
CA LYS A 83 16.25 21.37 12.55
C LYS A 83 16.63 21.42 11.07
N THR A 84 17.71 22.12 10.73
CA THR A 84 18.20 22.22 9.35
C THR A 84 18.81 20.89 8.87
N ALA A 85 19.54 20.17 9.73
CA ALA A 85 20.09 18.85 9.42
C ALA A 85 18.98 17.82 9.12
N TYR A 86 17.91 17.79 9.92
CA TYR A 86 16.73 16.96 9.60
C TYR A 86 16.04 17.37 8.31
N ARG A 87 15.94 18.68 8.01
CA ARG A 87 15.35 19.17 6.76
C ARG A 87 16.16 18.73 5.54
N VAL A 88 17.48 18.84 5.60
CA VAL A 88 18.39 18.38 4.54
C VAL A 88 18.33 16.87 4.38
N LYS A 89 18.29 16.13 5.50
CA LYS A 89 18.10 14.67 5.48
C LYS A 89 16.77 14.31 4.83
N ALA A 90 15.68 15.00 5.19
CA ALA A 90 14.37 14.79 4.56
C ALA A 90 14.43 15.06 3.05
N LYS A 91 15.00 16.18 2.59
CA LYS A 91 15.18 16.51 1.16
C LYS A 91 16.01 15.48 0.40
N LYS A 92 17.08 14.95 1.01
CA LYS A 92 17.92 13.91 0.40
C LYS A 92 17.18 12.58 0.26
N ILE A 93 16.25 12.30 1.17
CA ILE A 93 15.44 11.08 1.11
C ILE A 93 14.09 11.35 0.41
N GLU A 94 13.69 12.59 0.13
CA GLU A 94 12.44 12.95 -0.56
C GLU A 94 12.29 12.32 -1.96
N PRO A 95 13.37 12.17 -2.78
CA PRO A 95 13.30 11.37 -4.01
C PRO A 95 13.03 9.88 -3.75
N LEU A 96 13.43 9.37 -2.59
CA LEU A 96 13.17 7.99 -2.13
C LEU A 96 11.82 7.87 -1.40
N PHE A 97 11.26 8.97 -0.88
CA PHE A 97 9.99 9.05 -0.14
C PHE A 97 8.79 9.47 -1.00
N ARG A 98 8.97 9.94 -2.25
CA ARG A 98 7.87 9.91 -3.25
C ARG A 98 7.31 8.50 -3.49
N PHE A 99 8.00 7.47 -2.99
CA PHE A 99 7.60 6.06 -2.97
C PHE A 99 7.22 5.53 -1.56
N LYS A 100 7.14 6.37 -0.52
CA LYS A 100 6.95 5.89 0.86
C LYS A 100 6.09 6.80 1.74
N GLU A 101 4.95 7.25 1.25
CA GLU A 101 3.79 7.47 2.13
C GLU A 101 3.06 6.14 2.32
N TYR A 102 3.71 5.22 3.03
CA TYR A 102 3.17 4.28 4.02
C TYR A 102 4.36 3.39 4.46
N SER A 103 4.53 3.21 5.77
CA SER A 103 5.58 2.41 6.42
C SER A 103 6.97 3.05 6.59
N SER A 104 7.10 3.84 7.66
CA SER A 104 8.32 3.82 8.48
C SER A 104 7.95 3.85 9.97
N ASN A 105 7.57 2.69 10.49
CA ASN A 105 7.64 2.43 11.93
C ASN A 105 8.39 1.11 12.13
N THR A 106 9.66 1.20 12.50
CA THR A 106 10.55 0.06 12.74
C THR A 106 10.08 -0.80 13.91
N ASP A 107 9.27 -0.25 14.83
CA ASP A 107 8.66 -1.03 15.91
C ASP A 107 7.56 -1.96 15.39
N ALA A 108 6.93 -1.65 14.26
CA ALA A 108 5.87 -2.47 13.67
C ALA A 108 6.42 -3.75 13.03
N GLN A 109 7.61 -3.72 12.42
CA GLN A 109 8.22 -4.92 11.83
C GLN A 109 8.58 -5.96 12.91
N GLN A 110 9.07 -5.52 14.08
CA GLN A 110 9.36 -6.44 15.18
C GLN A 110 8.08 -6.99 15.84
N LEU A 111 7.01 -6.19 15.89
CA LEU A 111 5.70 -6.62 16.39
C LEU A 111 4.96 -7.57 15.44
N ILE A 112 5.12 -7.42 14.11
CA ILE A 112 4.57 -8.35 13.09
C ILE A 112 5.10 -9.78 13.29
N TYR A 113 6.37 -9.91 13.72
CA TYR A 113 6.95 -11.22 14.07
C TYR A 113 6.45 -11.79 15.41
N THR A 114 5.89 -10.98 16.30
CA THR A 114 5.38 -11.42 17.63
C THR A 114 3.87 -11.58 17.68
N LEU A 115 3.14 -10.87 16.83
CA LEU A 115 1.69 -10.91 16.71
C LEU A 115 1.33 -11.71 15.47
N LYS A 116 1.36 -13.05 15.57
CA LYS A 116 0.34 -13.82 14.86
C LYS A 116 -0.98 -13.31 15.46
N PRO A 117 -1.85 -12.60 14.72
CA PRO A 117 -3.18 -12.37 15.24
C PRO A 117 -3.76 -13.74 15.60
N PRO A 118 -4.54 -13.87 16.68
CA PRO A 118 -5.39 -15.04 16.81
C PRO A 118 -6.34 -14.99 15.62
N LEU A 119 -5.97 -15.63 14.51
CA LEU A 119 -6.89 -16.06 13.48
C LEU A 119 -7.96 -16.82 14.24
N SER A 120 -9.11 -16.18 14.40
CA SER A 120 -10.12 -16.61 15.34
C SER A 120 -10.63 -17.97 14.87
N LEU A 121 -10.20 -19.00 15.59
CA LEU A 121 -10.69 -20.37 15.53
C LEU A 121 -12.23 -20.47 15.70
N SER A 122 -12.92 -19.37 16.04
CA SER A 122 -14.37 -19.34 16.27
C SER A 122 -15.24 -19.16 15.01
N LEU A 123 -14.68 -18.88 13.84
CA LEU A 123 -15.45 -18.89 12.57
C LEU A 123 -15.36 -20.22 11.82
N VAL A 124 -14.33 -21.03 12.10
CA VAL A 124 -14.10 -22.32 11.44
C VAL A 124 -15.05 -23.42 11.95
N GLU A 125 -15.53 -23.35 13.20
CA GLU A 125 -16.40 -24.38 13.78
C GLU A 125 -17.84 -24.40 13.26
N ARG A 126 -18.22 -23.55 12.28
CA ARG A 126 -19.60 -23.48 11.77
C ARG A 126 -19.85 -24.12 10.39
N TYR A 127 -18.88 -24.85 9.83
CA TYR A 127 -18.96 -25.34 8.43
C TYR A 127 -18.69 -26.84 8.21
N GLU A 128 -18.74 -27.68 9.24
CA GLU A 128 -18.40 -29.13 9.13
C GLU A 128 -19.34 -30.01 8.28
N ASN A 129 -20.31 -29.46 7.54
CA ASN A 129 -21.25 -30.29 6.74
C ASN A 129 -21.54 -29.77 5.32
N VAL A 130 -20.67 -28.94 4.74
CA VAL A 130 -20.84 -28.56 3.32
C VAL A 130 -20.21 -29.63 2.42
N ILE A 131 -21.07 -30.43 1.79
CA ILE A 131 -20.67 -31.34 0.70
C ILE A 131 -20.25 -30.44 -0.47
N PHE A 132 -18.96 -30.37 -0.73
CA PHE A 132 -18.42 -29.66 -1.90
C PHE A 132 -18.86 -30.37 -3.18
N PRO A 133 -19.53 -29.68 -4.13
CA PRO A 133 -19.78 -30.26 -5.43
C PRO A 133 -18.45 -30.56 -6.11
N ASP A 134 -18.36 -31.74 -6.73
CA ASP A 134 -17.27 -32.13 -7.62
C ASP A 134 -17.35 -31.28 -8.89
N PHE A 135 -16.96 -30.01 -8.79
CA PHE A 135 -16.71 -29.17 -9.95
C PHE A 135 -15.44 -29.68 -10.61
N SER A 136 -15.58 -30.21 -11.82
CA SER A 136 -14.45 -30.54 -12.69
C SER A 136 -13.57 -29.29 -12.86
N ARG A 137 -12.50 -29.20 -12.04
CA ARG A 137 -11.56 -28.07 -11.93
C ARG A 137 -10.77 -27.77 -13.22
N GLU A 138 -10.96 -28.53 -14.28
CA GLU A 138 -10.11 -28.53 -15.48
C GLU A 138 -10.29 -27.29 -16.40
N GLU A 139 -11.28 -26.42 -16.19
CA GLU A 139 -11.47 -25.24 -17.07
C GLU A 139 -11.03 -23.90 -16.50
N PHE A 140 -10.61 -23.82 -15.23
CA PHE A 140 -10.58 -22.52 -14.56
C PHE A 140 -9.31 -21.69 -14.83
N CYS A 141 -8.15 -22.34 -14.93
CA CYS A 141 -6.88 -21.66 -15.20
C CYS A 141 -5.79 -22.61 -15.71
N PRO A 142 -5.06 -22.30 -16.79
CA PRO A 142 -3.97 -23.13 -17.27
C PRO A 142 -2.62 -22.91 -16.54
N PHE A 143 -2.55 -21.98 -15.59
CA PHE A 143 -1.32 -21.59 -14.90
C PHE A 143 -1.26 -22.22 -13.51
N ALA A 144 -0.11 -22.81 -13.16
CA ALA A 144 0.10 -23.41 -11.85
C ALA A 144 0.45 -22.34 -10.79
N THR A 145 1.00 -21.20 -11.21
CA THR A 145 1.40 -20.10 -10.32
C THR A 145 1.01 -18.73 -10.87
N ALA A 146 0.94 -17.74 -9.98
CA ALA A 146 0.75 -16.34 -10.36
C ALA A 146 1.89 -15.84 -11.26
N ALA A 147 3.13 -16.24 -10.99
CA ALA A 147 4.29 -15.85 -11.79
C ALA A 147 4.19 -16.36 -13.25
N GLU A 148 3.75 -17.60 -13.45
CA GLU A 148 3.50 -18.16 -14.79
C GLU A 148 2.41 -17.39 -15.53
N LEU A 149 1.32 -17.04 -14.84
CA LEU A 149 0.25 -16.21 -15.40
C LEU A 149 0.78 -14.84 -15.83
N MET A 150 1.51 -14.17 -14.94
CA MET A 150 2.06 -12.84 -15.16
C MET A 150 3.12 -12.82 -16.28
N ALA A 151 3.84 -13.91 -16.48
CA ALA A 151 4.79 -14.07 -17.57
C ALA A 151 4.14 -14.33 -18.94
N SER A 152 2.80 -14.49 -19.00
CA SER A 152 2.07 -14.79 -20.23
C SER A 152 1.20 -13.63 -20.68
N CYS A 153 1.06 -13.46 -21.99
CA CYS A 153 0.18 -12.45 -22.56
C CYS A 153 -1.27 -12.91 -22.60
N PRO A 154 -2.25 -12.04 -22.30
CA PRO A 154 -3.66 -12.34 -22.53
C PRO A 154 -3.91 -12.50 -24.03
N SER A 155 -4.66 -13.53 -24.41
CA SER A 155 -5.13 -13.67 -25.79
C SER A 155 -6.18 -12.61 -26.14
N ILE A 156 -6.37 -12.36 -27.43
CA ILE A 156 -7.38 -11.44 -27.94
C ILE A 156 -8.79 -11.90 -27.53
N GLU A 157 -9.03 -13.21 -27.54
CA GLU A 157 -10.29 -13.84 -27.13
C GLU A 157 -10.56 -13.64 -25.64
N GLU A 158 -9.56 -13.85 -24.78
CA GLU A 158 -9.69 -13.57 -23.34
C GLU A 158 -10.01 -12.10 -23.07
N VAL A 159 -9.33 -11.18 -23.75
CA VAL A 159 -9.58 -9.74 -23.60
C VAL A 159 -10.98 -9.35 -24.02
N LYS A 160 -11.46 -9.86 -25.16
CA LYS A 160 -12.84 -9.65 -25.61
C LYS A 160 -13.86 -10.20 -24.60
N GLN A 161 -13.58 -11.38 -24.04
CA GLN A 161 -14.45 -12.00 -23.05
C GLN A 161 -14.49 -11.21 -21.75
N ILE A 162 -13.34 -10.75 -21.23
CA ILE A 162 -13.25 -9.91 -20.03
C ILE A 162 -14.00 -8.60 -20.25
N ARG A 163 -13.80 -7.92 -21.38
CA ARG A 163 -14.52 -6.67 -21.71
C ARG A 163 -16.04 -6.90 -21.76
N LYS A 164 -16.47 -8.02 -22.35
CA LYS A 164 -17.89 -8.37 -22.44
C LYS A 164 -18.49 -8.67 -21.06
N ASP A 165 -17.75 -9.35 -20.20
CA ASP A 165 -18.24 -9.77 -18.87
C ASP A 165 -18.39 -8.59 -17.90
N PHE A 166 -17.55 -7.56 -18.01
CA PHE A 166 -17.52 -6.46 -17.02
C PHE A 166 -17.77 -5.06 -17.58
N ASN A 167 -18.01 -4.93 -18.90
CA ASN A 167 -18.19 -3.64 -19.57
C ASN A 167 -17.09 -2.63 -19.19
N ILE A 168 -15.83 -2.99 -19.47
CA ILE A 168 -14.66 -2.19 -19.09
C ILE A 168 -14.53 -0.99 -20.03
N MET A 169 -14.48 0.20 -19.44
CA MET A 169 -14.33 1.48 -20.12
C MET A 169 -13.03 2.17 -19.71
N PHE A 170 -12.41 2.87 -20.65
CA PHE A 170 -11.23 3.70 -20.41
C PHE A 170 -11.58 5.16 -20.73
N GLU A 171 -11.10 6.08 -19.92
CA GLU A 171 -11.19 7.50 -20.25
C GLU A 171 -10.43 7.80 -21.55
N SER A 172 -10.94 8.72 -22.38
CA SER A 172 -10.40 8.97 -23.73
C SER A 172 -8.93 9.37 -23.73
N GLU A 173 -8.45 10.06 -22.69
CA GLU A 173 -7.04 10.42 -22.55
C GLU A 173 -6.13 9.19 -22.33
N LEU A 174 -6.66 8.11 -21.77
CA LEU A 174 -5.97 6.82 -21.69
C LEU A 174 -5.96 6.12 -23.06
N GLU A 175 -6.96 6.40 -23.91
CA GLU A 175 -7.01 5.85 -25.27
C GLU A 175 -6.00 6.50 -26.22
N GLU A 176 -5.77 7.80 -26.07
CA GLU A 176 -4.87 8.58 -26.91
C GLU A 176 -3.38 8.40 -26.53
N ASN A 177 -3.07 8.19 -25.26
CA ASN A 177 -1.71 7.91 -24.77
C ASN A 177 -1.35 6.43 -24.97
N ARG A 178 -1.25 6.06 -26.25
CA ARG A 178 -0.82 4.78 -26.82
C ARG A 178 -0.69 3.65 -25.80
N PHE A 179 -1.78 2.89 -25.73
CA PHE A 179 -1.74 1.48 -25.45
C PHE A 179 -0.53 0.83 -26.12
N MET A 180 0.23 0.08 -25.33
CA MET A 180 0.86 -1.11 -25.89
C MET A 180 -0.30 -1.92 -26.46
N GLU A 181 -0.42 -1.99 -27.79
CA GLU A 181 -1.37 -2.90 -28.42
C GLU A 181 -1.05 -4.28 -27.83
N LEU A 182 -2.06 -5.09 -27.49
CA LEU A 182 -1.80 -6.39 -26.86
C LEU A 182 -0.90 -7.29 -27.74
N GLU A 183 -0.77 -6.96 -29.02
CA GLU A 183 0.17 -7.54 -29.98
C GLU A 183 1.65 -7.27 -29.65
N GLU A 184 1.95 -6.24 -28.85
CA GLU A 184 3.30 -5.88 -28.38
C GLU A 184 3.67 -6.56 -27.05
N CYS A 185 2.74 -7.25 -26.38
CA CYS A 185 3.08 -8.07 -25.22
C CYS A 185 3.90 -9.28 -25.67
N THR A 186 5.00 -9.57 -24.98
CA THR A 186 5.79 -10.78 -25.23
C THR A 186 5.77 -11.73 -24.05
N ASN A 187 5.91 -13.02 -24.34
CA ASN A 187 6.02 -14.02 -23.27
C ASN A 187 7.34 -13.80 -22.53
N GLY A 188 7.25 -13.71 -21.20
CA GLY A 188 8.34 -13.32 -20.30
C GLY A 188 7.85 -12.37 -19.21
N GLY A 189 6.83 -11.55 -19.50
CA GLY A 189 6.24 -10.61 -18.54
C GLY A 189 7.10 -9.37 -18.29
N ASP A 190 8.01 -9.05 -19.23
CA ASP A 190 8.93 -7.92 -19.10
C ASP A 190 8.25 -6.58 -19.46
N GLU A 191 7.08 -6.63 -20.10
CA GLU A 191 6.30 -5.47 -20.49
C GLU A 191 5.41 -4.97 -19.35
N SER A 192 5.21 -3.65 -19.26
CA SER A 192 4.12 -3.10 -18.44
C SER A 192 3.35 -2.06 -19.23
N SER A 193 2.03 -2.15 -19.18
CA SER A 193 1.11 -1.16 -19.72
C SER A 193 -0.16 -1.16 -18.87
N ILE A 194 -0.91 -0.05 -18.92
CA ILE A 194 -2.19 0.05 -18.21
C ILE A 194 -3.11 -1.11 -18.61
N MET A 195 -3.23 -1.37 -19.91
CA MET A 195 -4.09 -2.44 -20.43
C MET A 195 -3.67 -3.82 -19.96
N LEU A 196 -2.37 -4.12 -20.04
CA LEU A 196 -1.85 -5.41 -19.61
C LEU A 196 -2.14 -5.64 -18.13
N SER A 197 -1.90 -4.64 -17.28
CA SER A 197 -2.22 -4.70 -15.85
C SER A 197 -3.71 -4.84 -15.59
N VAL A 198 -4.58 -4.13 -16.31
CA VAL A 198 -6.04 -4.30 -16.20
C VAL A 198 -6.43 -5.74 -16.52
N TYR A 199 -6.02 -6.29 -17.66
CA TYR A 199 -6.41 -7.64 -18.03
C TYR A 199 -5.78 -8.71 -17.15
N ASN A 200 -4.53 -8.53 -16.73
CA ASN A 200 -3.89 -9.45 -15.80
C ASN A 200 -4.55 -9.41 -14.40
N THR A 201 -5.16 -8.28 -14.00
CA THR A 201 -5.99 -8.22 -12.78
C THR A 201 -7.16 -9.20 -12.88
N PHE A 202 -7.90 -9.19 -14.00
CA PHE A 202 -9.02 -10.12 -14.22
C PHE A 202 -8.56 -11.56 -14.42
N ARG A 203 -7.41 -11.79 -15.07
CA ARG A 203 -6.83 -13.13 -15.21
C ARG A 203 -6.45 -13.69 -13.85
N LEU A 204 -5.81 -12.91 -12.98
CA LEU A 204 -5.56 -13.30 -11.59
C LEU A 204 -6.85 -13.63 -10.86
N MET A 205 -7.87 -12.77 -10.92
CA MET A 205 -9.17 -13.04 -10.28
C MET A 205 -9.81 -14.36 -10.74
N LYS A 206 -9.61 -14.73 -12.01
CA LYS A 206 -10.08 -15.99 -12.56
C LYS A 206 -9.22 -17.16 -12.10
N CYS A 207 -7.91 -16.96 -12.00
CA CYS A 207 -6.94 -18.03 -11.83
C CYS A 207 -6.56 -18.38 -10.40
N ILE A 208 -6.75 -17.46 -9.44
CA ILE A 208 -6.43 -17.72 -8.04
C ILE A 208 -7.29 -18.89 -7.55
N PRO A 209 -6.68 -20.03 -7.20
CA PRO A 209 -7.44 -21.14 -6.65
C PRO A 209 -7.72 -20.84 -5.19
N PHE A 210 -8.98 -20.98 -4.76
CA PHE A 210 -9.30 -21.07 -3.34
C PHE A 210 -9.69 -22.50 -3.00
N ASP A 211 -9.12 -23.05 -1.92
CA ASP A 211 -9.52 -24.36 -1.41
C ASP A 211 -10.79 -24.32 -0.54
N ILE A 212 -11.29 -23.12 -0.25
CA ILE A 212 -12.59 -22.83 0.35
C ILE A 212 -13.35 -21.76 -0.45
N ASN A 213 -14.65 -21.64 -0.22
CA ASN A 213 -15.45 -20.58 -0.83
C ASN A 213 -15.15 -19.22 -0.20
N LEU A 214 -15.49 -18.13 -0.91
CA LEU A 214 -15.28 -16.76 -0.43
C LEU A 214 -16.05 -16.53 0.88
N THR A 215 -15.38 -16.01 1.90
CA THR A 215 -15.95 -15.88 3.26
C THR A 215 -17.19 -14.98 3.30
N TRP A 216 -17.23 -13.94 2.46
CA TRP A 216 -18.36 -13.01 2.36
C TRP A 216 -19.43 -13.43 1.33
N SER A 217 -19.14 -14.43 0.50
CA SER A 217 -20.05 -14.93 -0.54
C SER A 217 -19.84 -16.44 -0.73
N PRO A 218 -20.30 -17.27 0.22
CA PRO A 218 -19.98 -18.70 0.27
C PRO A 218 -20.52 -19.51 -0.91
N GLU A 219 -21.29 -18.93 -1.81
CA GLU A 219 -21.75 -19.55 -3.06
C GLU A 219 -20.73 -19.46 -4.21
N TYR A 220 -19.64 -18.69 -4.04
CA TYR A 220 -18.57 -18.55 -5.02
C TYR A 220 -17.23 -19.02 -4.45
N ASP A 221 -16.42 -19.64 -5.29
CA ASP A 221 -15.07 -20.13 -5.01
C ASP A 221 -13.98 -19.38 -5.78
N ASN A 222 -14.35 -18.36 -6.56
CA ASN A 222 -13.43 -17.53 -7.32
C ASN A 222 -13.95 -16.09 -7.46
N LEU A 223 -13.00 -15.15 -7.52
CA LEU A 223 -13.30 -13.72 -7.54
C LEU A 223 -13.98 -13.29 -8.84
N TYR A 224 -13.56 -13.87 -9.97
CA TYR A 224 -14.10 -13.51 -11.28
C TYR A 224 -15.61 -13.74 -11.38
N ASN A 225 -16.07 -14.94 -11.00
CA ASN A 225 -17.49 -15.29 -11.01
C ASN A 225 -18.28 -14.51 -9.97
N TRP A 226 -17.72 -14.30 -8.77
CA TRP A 226 -18.35 -13.46 -7.76
C TRP A 226 -18.57 -12.04 -8.29
N THR A 227 -17.53 -11.37 -8.81
CA THR A 227 -17.65 -10.02 -9.39
C THR A 227 -18.65 -9.99 -10.54
N LYS A 228 -18.59 -10.96 -11.45
CA LYS A 228 -19.51 -11.05 -12.59
C LYS A 228 -20.97 -11.18 -12.14
N SER A 229 -21.22 -11.92 -11.05
CA SER A 229 -22.57 -12.11 -10.51
C SER A 229 -23.21 -10.84 -9.95
N ARG A 230 -22.41 -9.80 -9.64
CA ARG A 230 -22.93 -8.54 -9.11
C ARG A 230 -23.62 -7.67 -10.16
N ASN A 231 -23.56 -8.06 -11.44
CA ASN A 231 -24.19 -7.35 -12.58
C ASN A 231 -23.86 -5.84 -12.57
N LEU A 232 -22.59 -5.52 -12.39
CA LEU A 232 -22.12 -4.13 -12.46
C LEU A 232 -22.47 -3.53 -13.83
N GLU A 233 -22.82 -2.25 -13.84
CA GLU A 233 -23.09 -1.52 -15.08
C GLU A 233 -21.80 -1.39 -15.91
N GLN A 234 -20.68 -1.08 -15.24
CA GLN A 234 -19.37 -0.89 -15.86
C GLN A 234 -18.25 -0.81 -14.83
N ILE A 235 -17.02 -1.02 -15.32
CA ILE A 235 -15.78 -0.71 -14.60
C ILE A 235 -15.00 0.31 -15.43
N ASN A 236 -14.91 1.53 -14.93
CA ASN A 236 -14.20 2.65 -15.57
C ASN A 236 -12.78 2.74 -15.05
N TYR A 237 -11.81 2.78 -15.95
CA TYR A 237 -10.44 3.17 -15.63
C TYR A 237 -10.21 4.62 -16.06
N PHE A 238 -9.71 5.45 -15.15
CA PHE A 238 -9.58 6.89 -15.37
C PHE A 238 -8.24 7.43 -14.85
N TRP A 239 -7.82 8.57 -15.39
CA TRP A 239 -6.65 9.29 -14.88
C TRP A 239 -7.08 10.18 -13.72
N ALA A 240 -6.77 9.76 -12.50
CA ALA A 240 -7.25 10.46 -11.33
C ALA A 240 -6.27 11.55 -10.89
N GLY A 241 -6.77 12.69 -10.41
CA GLY A 241 -5.95 13.69 -9.73
C GLY A 241 -5.27 13.15 -8.46
N GLU A 242 -4.41 13.96 -7.83
CA GLU A 242 -3.70 13.55 -6.60
C GLU A 242 -4.65 13.15 -5.46
N ASN A 243 -5.80 13.82 -5.35
CA ASN A 243 -6.78 13.61 -4.28
C ASN A 243 -7.96 12.72 -4.69
N GLU A 244 -7.92 12.13 -5.88
CA GLU A 244 -8.96 11.24 -6.37
C GLU A 244 -8.54 9.79 -6.17
N PHE A 245 -9.46 9.03 -5.59
CA PHE A 245 -9.30 7.62 -5.24
C PHE A 245 -10.18 6.75 -6.12
N SER A 246 -9.83 5.46 -6.19
CA SER A 246 -10.77 4.46 -6.71
C SER A 246 -12.01 4.45 -5.80
N HIS A 247 -13.18 4.22 -6.39
CA HIS A 247 -14.44 4.21 -5.67
C HIS A 247 -15.48 3.36 -6.41
N GLY A 248 -16.43 2.77 -5.68
CA GLY A 248 -17.61 2.11 -6.23
C GLY A 248 -18.90 2.83 -5.82
N SER A 249 -19.84 3.02 -6.74
CA SER A 249 -21.15 3.60 -6.41
C SER A 249 -22.17 3.35 -7.52
N GLY A 250 -23.43 3.11 -7.15
CA GLY A 250 -24.52 3.03 -8.12
C GLY A 250 -24.32 1.93 -9.18
N GLY A 251 -23.83 0.75 -8.76
CA GLY A 251 -23.56 -0.36 -9.68
C GLY A 251 -22.35 -0.17 -10.61
N SER A 252 -21.62 0.95 -10.51
CA SER A 252 -20.40 1.21 -11.28
C SER A 252 -19.17 1.21 -10.38
N VAL A 253 -18.03 0.81 -10.93
CA VAL A 253 -16.70 0.90 -10.28
C VAL A 253 -15.81 1.85 -11.06
N PHE A 254 -15.04 2.67 -10.35
CA PHE A 254 -14.09 3.63 -10.90
C PHE A 254 -12.70 3.31 -10.33
N MET A 255 -11.81 2.82 -11.20
CA MET A 255 -10.45 2.40 -10.86
C MET A 255 -9.43 3.42 -11.36
N LYS A 256 -8.54 3.86 -10.46
CA LYS A 256 -7.43 4.74 -10.81
C LYS A 256 -6.41 4.02 -11.70
N ALA A 257 -6.07 4.61 -12.84
CA ALA A 257 -5.13 4.02 -13.80
C ALA A 257 -3.68 4.51 -13.66
N ASN A 258 -3.42 5.53 -12.85
CA ASN A 258 -2.19 6.33 -12.93
C ASN A 258 -0.87 5.57 -12.79
N GLN A 259 -0.89 4.45 -12.08
CA GLN A 259 0.29 3.66 -11.75
C GLN A 259 0.32 2.31 -12.48
N LEU A 260 -0.74 1.95 -13.21
CA LEU A 260 -0.89 0.60 -13.77
C LEU A 260 0.12 0.28 -14.88
N ASN A 261 0.84 1.28 -15.42
CA ASN A 261 1.96 1.06 -16.35
C ASN A 261 3.32 0.92 -15.67
N HIS A 262 3.40 1.02 -14.34
CA HIS A 262 4.65 0.88 -13.60
C HIS A 262 5.14 -0.58 -13.63
N SER A 263 6.45 -0.80 -13.58
CA SER A 263 7.04 -2.15 -13.66
C SER A 263 6.66 -3.06 -12.49
N ILE A 264 6.36 -2.48 -11.32
CA ILE A 264 5.90 -3.23 -10.13
C ILE A 264 4.62 -4.05 -10.37
N TYR A 265 3.80 -3.65 -11.34
CA TYR A 265 2.57 -4.35 -11.69
C TYR A 265 2.78 -5.52 -12.66
N ARG A 266 4.02 -5.81 -13.04
CA ARG A 266 4.42 -7.03 -13.76
C ARG A 266 4.41 -8.27 -12.88
N HIS A 267 4.44 -8.08 -11.57
CA HIS A 267 4.45 -9.14 -10.58
C HIS A 267 3.16 -9.13 -9.76
N ALA A 268 2.75 -10.28 -9.23
CA ALA A 268 1.63 -10.30 -8.29
C ALA A 268 1.99 -9.51 -7.01
N VAL A 269 3.18 -9.77 -6.45
CA VAL A 269 3.88 -8.86 -5.55
C VAL A 269 5.30 -8.66 -6.06
N ASP A 270 5.75 -7.41 -6.17
CA ASP A 270 7.10 -7.10 -6.64
C ASP A 270 8.17 -7.54 -5.61
N PRO A 271 9.32 -8.08 -6.02
CA PRO A 271 10.38 -8.48 -5.09
C PRO A 271 11.16 -7.29 -4.51
N GLU A 272 11.13 -6.13 -5.16
CA GLU A 272 11.83 -4.90 -4.74
C GLU A 272 10.89 -3.89 -4.06
N ALA A 273 9.58 -4.04 -4.24
CA ALA A 273 8.55 -3.21 -3.60
C ALA A 273 7.45 -4.06 -2.94
N PRO A 274 6.93 -3.70 -1.76
CA PRO A 274 5.89 -4.48 -1.05
C PRO A 274 4.49 -4.35 -1.71
N VAL A 275 4.44 -4.02 -3.00
CA VAL A 275 3.24 -3.75 -3.78
C VAL A 275 3.32 -4.48 -5.12
N GLY A 276 2.18 -4.67 -5.77
CA GLY A 276 2.12 -5.36 -7.06
C GLY A 276 0.69 -5.50 -7.54
N LEU A 277 0.47 -6.30 -8.59
CA LEU A 277 -0.83 -6.41 -9.24
C LEU A 277 -1.92 -7.01 -8.33
N ILE A 278 -1.56 -7.79 -7.32
CA ILE A 278 -2.53 -8.30 -6.37
C ILE A 278 -3.25 -7.17 -5.61
N HIS A 279 -2.62 -6.02 -5.43
CA HIS A 279 -3.25 -4.85 -4.79
C HIS A 279 -4.37 -4.25 -5.67
N SER A 280 -4.23 -4.32 -6.99
CA SER A 280 -5.30 -3.93 -7.91
C SER A 280 -6.46 -4.91 -7.83
N VAL A 281 -6.19 -6.22 -7.68
CA VAL A 281 -7.23 -7.23 -7.44
C VAL A 281 -8.00 -6.92 -6.16
N THR A 282 -7.30 -6.71 -5.04
CA THR A 282 -7.95 -6.48 -3.75
C THR A 282 -8.70 -5.14 -3.71
N THR A 283 -8.14 -4.09 -4.31
CA THR A 283 -8.82 -2.79 -4.46
C THR A 283 -10.07 -2.93 -5.31
N LEU A 284 -10.02 -3.68 -6.41
CA LEU A 284 -11.21 -3.91 -7.23
C LEU A 284 -12.31 -4.62 -6.43
N MET A 285 -11.99 -5.67 -5.66
CA MET A 285 -12.99 -6.38 -4.85
C MET A 285 -13.62 -5.48 -3.78
N HIS A 286 -12.81 -4.60 -3.20
CA HIS A 286 -13.24 -3.55 -2.29
C HIS A 286 -14.25 -2.61 -2.96
N GLU A 287 -13.95 -2.08 -4.15
CA GLU A 287 -14.87 -1.17 -4.84
C GLU A 287 -16.12 -1.84 -5.40
N VAL A 288 -16.02 -3.10 -5.83
CA VAL A 288 -17.18 -3.91 -6.22
C VAL A 288 -18.17 -4.01 -5.05
N ARG A 289 -17.66 -4.17 -3.82
CA ARG A 289 -18.51 -4.21 -2.62
C ARG A 289 -19.19 -2.89 -2.34
N HIS A 290 -18.51 -1.75 -2.56
CA HIS A 290 -19.14 -0.44 -2.48
C HIS A 290 -20.26 -0.27 -3.53
N ALA A 291 -20.00 -0.66 -4.77
CA ALA A 291 -20.95 -0.54 -5.87
C ALA A 291 -22.20 -1.42 -5.69
N GLU A 292 -22.05 -2.62 -5.12
CA GLU A 292 -23.15 -3.56 -4.86
C GLU A 292 -24.09 -3.05 -3.77
N ALA A 293 -23.53 -2.70 -2.61
CA ALA A 293 -24.31 -2.52 -1.40
C ALA A 293 -24.58 -1.03 -1.09
N ASN A 294 -24.10 -0.11 -1.94
CA ASN A 294 -24.09 1.35 -1.68
C ASN A 294 -23.56 1.66 -0.28
N ILE A 295 -22.52 0.94 0.14
CA ILE A 295 -21.86 1.11 1.43
C ILE A 295 -20.93 2.32 1.31
N PHE A 296 -20.90 3.18 2.32
CA PHE A 296 -19.94 4.27 2.41
C PHE A 296 -18.95 3.99 3.54
N HIS A 297 -17.71 4.44 3.37
CA HIS A 297 -16.73 4.45 4.44
C HIS A 297 -17.24 5.30 5.62
N ASN A 298 -17.38 4.70 6.80
CA ASN A 298 -17.68 5.41 8.03
C ASN A 298 -16.81 4.88 9.18
N CYS A 299 -15.79 5.66 9.56
CA CYS A 299 -15.11 5.47 10.85
C CYS A 299 -15.70 6.37 11.94
N ASP A 300 -16.79 7.11 11.66
CA ASP A 300 -17.32 8.05 12.63
C ASP A 300 -18.09 7.32 13.73
N ILE A 301 -17.37 7.02 14.81
CA ILE A 301 -17.89 6.49 16.07
C ILE A 301 -19.04 7.34 16.65
N ASN A 302 -19.23 8.58 16.19
CA ASN A 302 -20.27 9.49 16.69
C ASN A 302 -21.51 9.58 15.79
N ILE A 303 -21.47 9.03 14.58
CA ILE A 303 -22.67 8.94 13.74
C ILE A 303 -23.27 7.57 14.03
N GLY A 304 -24.37 7.52 14.78
CA GLY A 304 -25.11 6.30 15.12
C GLY A 304 -25.74 5.56 13.92
N SER A 305 -25.09 5.56 12.75
CA SER A 305 -25.51 4.87 11.54
C SER A 305 -24.87 3.49 11.44
N GLN A 306 -25.74 2.49 11.36
CA GLN A 306 -25.52 1.05 11.52
C GLN A 306 -24.86 0.34 10.30
N SER A 307 -24.03 1.02 9.52
CA SER A 307 -23.39 0.40 8.33
C SER A 307 -21.88 0.57 8.40
N MET A 308 -21.23 -0.04 9.39
CA MET A 308 -19.80 0.13 9.61
C MET A 308 -19.01 -0.68 8.60
N ASP A 309 -18.53 0.01 7.56
CA ASP A 309 -17.60 -0.53 6.57
C ASP A 309 -16.33 -1.14 7.22
N THR A 310 -16.06 -0.74 8.46
CA THR A 310 -14.91 -1.07 9.30
C THR A 310 -15.16 -2.19 10.32
N ASN A 311 -16.25 -2.96 10.19
CA ASN A 311 -16.55 -4.11 11.04
C ASN A 311 -16.49 -5.42 10.21
N LEU A 312 -15.71 -6.40 10.69
CA LEU A 312 -15.57 -7.71 10.04
C LEU A 312 -16.89 -8.51 9.99
N GLU A 313 -17.73 -8.42 11.02
CA GLU A 313 -19.02 -9.11 11.09
C GLU A 313 -20.01 -8.54 10.08
N TYR A 314 -19.96 -7.23 9.82
CA TYR A 314 -20.84 -6.57 8.86
C TYR A 314 -20.50 -6.94 7.40
N GLY A 315 -19.26 -7.32 7.10
CA GLY A 315 -18.85 -7.65 5.74
C GLY A 315 -18.88 -6.43 4.81
N GLY A 316 -18.43 -5.27 5.31
CA GLY A 316 -18.19 -4.06 4.51
C GLY A 316 -17.09 -4.24 3.45
N ALA A 317 -16.82 -3.21 2.66
CA ALA A 317 -15.76 -3.21 1.66
C ALA A 317 -14.38 -3.44 2.29
N TRP A 318 -14.05 -2.78 3.41
CA TRP A 318 -12.78 -3.07 4.11
C TRP A 318 -12.74 -4.49 4.67
N ALA A 319 -13.87 -5.03 5.13
CA ALA A 319 -13.96 -6.42 5.58
C ALA A 319 -13.70 -7.40 4.43
N VAL A 320 -14.30 -7.19 3.25
CA VAL A 320 -14.01 -7.96 2.03
C VAL A 320 -12.53 -7.87 1.67
N HIS A 321 -11.95 -6.67 1.70
CA HIS A 321 -10.53 -6.45 1.41
C HIS A 321 -9.63 -7.23 2.37
N TYR A 322 -9.92 -7.20 3.68
CA TYR A 322 -9.16 -7.95 4.69
C TYR A 322 -9.34 -9.46 4.56
N GLN A 323 -10.59 -9.93 4.41
CA GLN A 323 -10.89 -11.34 4.25
C GLN A 323 -10.22 -11.90 3.00
N LEU A 324 -10.20 -11.14 1.91
CA LEU A 324 -9.49 -11.52 0.70
C LEU A 324 -7.99 -11.67 0.96
N TRP A 325 -7.34 -10.72 1.62
CA TRP A 325 -5.92 -10.90 1.96
C TRP A 325 -5.67 -12.16 2.77
N SER A 326 -6.55 -12.47 3.73
CA SER A 326 -6.44 -13.68 4.55
C SER A 326 -6.60 -14.95 3.70
N LEU A 327 -7.60 -14.97 2.81
CA LEU A 327 -7.80 -16.06 1.85
C LEU A 327 -6.59 -16.25 0.93
N LEU A 328 -5.99 -15.15 0.44
CA LEU A 328 -4.83 -15.21 -0.44
C LEU A 328 -3.61 -15.87 0.22
N VAL A 329 -3.43 -15.65 1.53
CA VAL A 329 -2.35 -16.25 2.32
C VAL A 329 -2.61 -17.73 2.57
N ASP A 330 -3.79 -18.03 3.14
CA ASP A 330 -4.05 -19.34 3.75
C ASP A 330 -4.67 -20.36 2.78
N HIS A 331 -5.39 -19.89 1.76
CA HIS A 331 -6.31 -20.72 0.98
C HIS A 331 -5.96 -20.85 -0.50
N THR A 332 -4.72 -20.51 -0.89
CA THR A 332 -4.28 -20.52 -2.31
C THR A 332 -3.26 -21.61 -2.66
N GLY A 333 -2.98 -22.54 -1.74
CA GLY A 333 -1.99 -23.60 -1.94
C GLY A 333 -0.61 -23.04 -2.30
N THR A 334 -0.05 -23.46 -3.43
CA THR A 334 1.26 -23.00 -3.94
C THR A 334 1.15 -21.98 -5.09
N PHE A 335 -0.04 -21.41 -5.32
CA PHE A 335 -0.24 -20.49 -6.45
C PHE A 335 0.58 -19.21 -6.30
N PHE A 336 0.70 -18.72 -5.07
CA PHE A 336 1.64 -17.66 -4.67
C PHE A 336 2.84 -18.26 -3.94
N SER A 337 4.01 -17.68 -4.17
CA SER A 337 5.25 -18.00 -3.45
C SER A 337 5.18 -17.60 -1.98
N ASP A 338 6.06 -18.18 -1.16
CA ASP A 338 6.14 -17.86 0.28
C ASP A 338 6.40 -16.36 0.52
N TYR A 339 7.26 -15.73 -0.30
CA TYR A 339 7.53 -14.30 -0.24
C TYR A 339 6.27 -13.47 -0.52
N GLU A 340 5.54 -13.80 -1.60
CA GLU A 340 4.31 -13.10 -1.93
C GLU A 340 3.31 -13.22 -0.77
N LYS A 341 3.09 -14.44 -0.25
CA LYS A 341 2.20 -14.69 0.89
C LYS A 341 2.61 -13.92 2.16
N GLU A 342 3.90 -13.82 2.47
CA GLU A 342 4.40 -12.99 3.57
C GLU A 342 3.96 -11.53 3.40
N LYS A 343 4.11 -10.96 2.20
CA LYS A 343 3.69 -9.58 1.92
C LYS A 343 2.19 -9.39 1.95
N MET A 344 1.42 -10.38 1.49
CA MET A 344 -0.04 -10.36 1.63
C MET A 344 -0.48 -10.40 3.10
N ALA A 345 0.21 -11.16 3.95
CA ALA A 345 -0.05 -11.20 5.39
C ALA A 345 0.30 -9.86 6.07
N GLU A 346 1.42 -9.22 5.69
CA GLU A 346 1.77 -7.87 6.13
C GLU A 346 0.68 -6.85 5.75
N SER A 347 0.17 -6.91 4.52
CA SER A 347 -0.93 -6.06 4.03
C SER A 347 -2.23 -6.32 4.79
N ALA A 348 -2.59 -7.57 5.06
CA ALA A 348 -3.74 -7.94 5.89
C ALA A 348 -3.65 -7.32 7.29
N ALA A 349 -2.49 -7.46 7.94
CA ALA A 349 -2.26 -6.93 9.29
C ALA A 349 -2.30 -5.41 9.34
N GLN A 350 -1.69 -4.72 8.36
CA GLN A 350 -1.77 -3.27 8.25
C GLN A 350 -3.21 -2.80 8.03
N LEU A 351 -3.94 -3.46 7.12
CA LEU A 351 -5.32 -3.13 6.84
C LEU A 351 -6.19 -3.26 8.09
N TYR A 352 -6.06 -4.38 8.80
CA TYR A 352 -6.76 -4.62 10.06
C TYR A 352 -6.50 -3.50 11.07
N ARG A 353 -5.22 -3.18 11.28
CA ARG A 353 -4.78 -2.13 12.23
C ARG A 353 -5.32 -0.73 11.91
N PHE A 354 -5.36 -0.35 10.63
CA PHE A 354 -5.63 1.03 10.24
C PHE A 354 -7.07 1.29 9.82
N ARG A 355 -7.81 0.25 9.42
CA ARG A 355 -9.16 0.41 8.85
C ARG A 355 -10.27 -0.14 9.73
N PHE A 356 -9.97 -0.91 10.78
CA PHE A 356 -11.00 -1.47 11.66
C PHE A 356 -11.04 -0.73 13.00
N CYS A 357 -12.24 -0.44 13.48
CA CYS A 357 -12.46 0.33 14.70
C CYS A 357 -12.09 -0.47 15.96
N ASP A 358 -12.21 -1.80 15.92
CA ASP A 358 -12.00 -2.70 17.06
C ASP A 358 -10.54 -2.74 17.56
N TYR A 359 -9.59 -2.20 16.78
CA TYR A 359 -8.18 -2.14 17.16
C TYR A 359 -7.82 -0.87 17.95
N GLN A 360 -8.74 0.09 18.13
CA GLN A 360 -8.46 1.36 18.79
C GLN A 360 -8.71 1.36 20.30
N GLU A 361 -9.10 0.23 20.89
CA GLU A 361 -9.14 -0.01 22.34
C GLU A 361 -7.82 -0.62 22.85
#